data_AF-A0A7C5X7J5-F1
#
_entry.id   AF-A0A7C5X7J5-F1
#
_cell.length_a   1.000
_cell.length_b   1.000
_cell.length_c   1.000
_cell.angle_alpha   90.00
_cell.angle_beta   90.00
_cell.angle_gamma   90.00
#
_symmetry.space_group_name_H-M   'P 1'
#
loop_
_entity.id
_entity.type
_entity.pdbx_description
1 polymer ?
#
loop_
_entity_poly.entity_id
_entity_poly.type
_entity_poly.pdbx_seq_one_letter_code
_entity_poly.pdbx_strand_id
1 'polypeptide(L)' 'METWKALVGIAVLALLTVAAYSLYWIACYETRVCPGDRQTYVNAAVVAALAIYFLSTVHLLSTKLKKK' A
#
# COMPACT_ATOMS: atom_id res chain seq x y z
N MET A 1 -3.12 5.28 25.15
CA MET A 1 -3.69 5.80 23.88
C MET A 1 -2.62 6.25 22.89
N GLU A 2 -1.48 6.78 23.34
CA GLU A 2 -0.40 7.23 22.45
C GLU A 2 0.30 6.09 21.69
N THR A 3 0.51 4.95 22.34
CA THR A 3 1.08 3.73 21.72
C THR A 3 0.24 3.22 20.56
N TRP A 4 -1.09 3.27 20.66
CA TRP A 4 -2.00 2.87 19.60
C TRP A 4 -1.89 3.78 18.36
N LYS A 5 -1.80 5.11 18.56
CA LYS A 5 -1.60 6.06 17.46
C LYS A 5 -0.26 5.84 16.76
N ALA A 6 0.80 5.57 17.53
CA ALA A 6 2.12 5.25 16.98
C ALA A 6 2.11 3.96 16.15
N LEU A 7 1.46 2.89 16.65
CA LEU A 7 1.32 1.62 15.92
C LEU A 7 0.57 1.78 14.60
N VAL A 8 -0.53 2.55 14.58
CA VAL A 8 -1.27 2.85 13.35
C VAL A 8 -0.43 3.66 12.37
N GLY A 9 0.32 4.66 12.86
CA GLY A 9 1.23 5.45 12.03
C GLY A 9 2.32 4.58 11.38
N ILE A 10 2.93 3.67 12.14
CA ILE A 10 3.94 2.73 11.64
C ILE A 10 3.33 1.77 10.60
N ALA A 11 2.12 1.26 10.87
CA ALA A 11 1.42 0.37 9.92
C ALA A 11 1.09 1.10 8.60
N VAL A 12 0.67 2.37 8.66
CA VAL A 12 0.43 3.20 7.48
C VAL A 12 1.71 3.41 6.67
N LEU A 13 2.83 3.71 7.34
CA LEU A 13 4.13 3.85 6.69
C LEU A 13 4.59 2.55 6.02
N ALA A 14 4.42 1.41 6.68
CA ALA A 14 4.73 0.10 6.12
C ALA A 14 3.86 -0.24 4.89
N LEU A 15 2.57 0.09 4.93
CA LEU A 15 1.68 -0.12 3.78
C LEU A 15 2.06 0.78 2.59
N LEU A 16 2.49 2.02 2.86
CA LEU A 16 2.96 2.94 1.83
C LEU A 16 4.24 2.44 1.16
N THR A 17 5.21 1.93 1.92
CA THR A 17 6.46 1.40 1.35
C THR A 17 6.18 0.15 0.51
N VAL A 18 5.30 -0.74 0.97
CA VAL A 18 4.88 -1.92 0.20
C VAL A 18 4.18 -1.52 -1.10
N ALA A 19 3.23 -0.58 -1.04
CA ALA A 19 2.54 -0.10 -2.24
C ALA A 19 3.51 0.53 -3.26
N ALA A 20 4.43 1.39 -2.80
CA ALA A 20 5.42 2.02 -3.66
C ALA A 20 6.37 1.00 -4.30
N TYR A 21 6.83 0.01 -3.53
CA TYR A 21 7.69 -1.06 -4.02
C TYR A 21 6.98 -1.91 -5.08
N SER A 22 5.73 -2.30 -4.84
CA SER A 22 4.94 -3.06 -5.81
C SER A 22 4.67 -2.27 -7.10
N LEU A 23 4.35 -0.98 -6.99
CA LEU A 23 4.18 -0.09 -8.16
C LEU A 23 5.47 0.09 -8.96
N TYR A 24 6.61 0.22 -8.28
CA TYR A 24 7.92 0.27 -8.93
C TYR A 24 8.20 -1.01 -9.73
N TRP A 25 7.89 -2.17 -9.16
CA TRP A 25 8.04 -3.46 -9.84
C TRP A 25 7.17 -3.57 -11.09
N ILE A 26 5.91 -3.14 -10.99
CA ILE A 26 4.97 -3.09 -12.12
C ILE A 26 5.50 -2.16 -13.22
N ALA A 27 5.96 -0.95 -12.87
CA ALA A 27 6.53 -0.01 -13.83
C ALA A 27 7.80 -0.56 -14.51
N CYS A 28 8.67 -1.25 -13.75
CA CYS A 28 9.87 -1.88 -14.29
C CYS A 28 9.55 -3.05 -15.24
N TYR A 29 8.47 -3.78 -14.95
CA TYR A 29 7.96 -4.85 -15.82
C TYR A 29 7.36 -4.30 -17.12
N GLU A 30 6.52 -3.27 -17.04
CA GLU A 30 5.92 -2.61 -18.21
C GLU A 30 6.98 -2.01 -19.15
N THR A 31 8.03 -1.41 -18.59
CA THR A 31 9.17 -0.88 -19.36
C THR A 31 10.12 -1.97 -19.86
N ARG A 32 9.86 -3.25 -19.55
CA ARG A 32 10.67 -4.42 -19.90
C ARG A 32 12.14 -4.34 -19.44
N VAL A 33 12.41 -3.53 -18.42
CA VAL A 33 13.76 -3.37 -17.85
C VAL A 33 14.04 -4.46 -16.82
N CYS A 34 13.02 -4.89 -16.06
CA CYS A 34 13.14 -5.96 -15.09
C CYS A 34 12.65 -7.30 -15.67
N PRO A 35 13.37 -8.41 -15.45
CA PRO A 35 12.83 -9.73 -15.71
C PRO A 35 11.64 -9.99 -14.78
N GLY A 36 10.57 -10.58 -15.30
CA GLY A 36 9.40 -10.91 -14.50
C GLY A 36 8.51 -11.92 -15.20
N ASP A 37 7.81 -12.71 -14.40
CA ASP A 37 6.74 -13.58 -14.90
C ASP A 37 5.39 -12.88 -14.71
N ARG A 38 4.39 -13.26 -15.51
CA ARG A 38 3.04 -12.69 -15.43
C ARG A 38 2.44 -12.91 -14.05
N GLN A 39 2.80 -13.99 -13.37
CA GLN A 39 2.36 -14.27 -12.01
C GLN A 39 2.94 -13.28 -10.99
N THR A 40 4.21 -12.89 -11.12
CA THR A 40 4.85 -11.89 -10.25
C THR A 40 4.21 -10.52 -10.42
N TYR A 41 3.85 -10.15 -11.66
CA TYR A 41 3.14 -8.93 -11.97
C TYR A 41 1.76 -8.87 -11.30
N VAL A 42 0.95 -9.93 -11.48
CA VAL A 42 -0.40 -9.99 -10.89
C VAL A 42 -0.31 -9.95 -9.37
N ASN A 43 0.65 -10.64 -8.76
CA ASN A 43 0.86 -10.60 -7.33
C ASN A 43 1.20 -9.19 -6.84
N ALA A 44 2.15 -8.50 -7.50
CA ALA A 44 2.49 -7.11 -7.17
C ALA A 44 1.28 -6.17 -7.30
N ALA A 45 0.46 -6.34 -8.35
CA ALA A 45 -0.74 -5.54 -8.56
C ALA A 45 -1.79 -5.77 -7.46
N VAL A 46 -2.02 -7.02 -7.06
CA VAL A 46 -2.94 -7.36 -5.96
C VAL A 46 -2.45 -6.79 -4.64
N VAL A 47 -1.15 -6.90 -4.34
CA VAL A 47 -0.54 -6.33 -3.12
C VAL A 47 -0.69 -4.81 -3.09
N ALA A 48 -0.42 -4.12 -4.21
CA ALA A 48 -0.61 -2.68 -4.30
C ALA A 48 -2.08 -2.29 -4.08
N ALA A 49 -3.02 -3.00 -4.72
CA ALA A 49 -4.45 -2.73 -4.57
C ALA A 49 -4.93 -2.93 -3.13
N LEU A 50 -4.52 -4.00 -2.46
CA LEU A 50 -4.84 -4.26 -1.05
C LEU A 50 -4.26 -3.18 -0.13
N ALA A 51 -2.99 -2.81 -0.33
CA ALA A 51 -2.35 -1.77 0.48
C ALA A 51 -3.06 -0.42 0.35
N ILE A 52 -3.42 -0.01 -0.88
CA ILE A 52 -4.19 1.21 -1.15
C ILE A 52 -5.59 1.12 -0.52
N TYR A 53 -6.25 -0.03 -0.62
CA TYR A 53 -7.56 -0.23 0.00
C TYR A 53 -7.50 -0.07 1.52
N PHE A 54 -6.51 -0.66 2.19
CA PHE A 54 -6.31 -0.49 3.63
C PHE A 54 -6.02 0.97 4.00
N LEU A 55 -5.13 1.65 3.27
CA LEU A 55 -4.84 3.07 3.47
C LEU A 55 -6.09 3.93 3.32
N SER A 56 -6.91 3.67 2.30
CA SER A 56 -8.16 4.39 2.04
C SER A 56 -9.18 4.15 3.17
N THR A 57 -9.28 2.92 3.67
CA THR A 57 -10.17 2.57 4.79
C THR A 57 -9.75 3.28 6.08
N VAL A 58 -8.45 3.30 6.39
CA VAL A 58 -7.90 4.04 7.54
C VAL A 58 -8.16 5.54 7.39
N HIS A 59 -7.97 6.08 6.19
CA HIS A 59 -8.22 7.50 5.91
C HIS A 59 -9.71 7.87 6.08
N LEU A 60 -10.62 7.05 5.56
CA LEU A 60 -12.07 7.20 5.71
C LEU A 60 -12.48 7.15 7.19
N LEU A 61 -11.97 6.20 7.95
CA LEU A 61 -12.23 6.10 9.39
C LEU A 61 -11.72 7.33 10.14
N SER A 62 -10.50 7.78 9.83
CA SER A 62 -9.89 8.96 10.45
C SER A 62 -10.68 10.24 10.16
N THR A 63 -11.11 10.43 8.91
CA THR A 63 -11.90 11.61 8.50
C THR A 63 -13.32 11.61 9.06
N LYS A 64 -13.96 10.43 9.16
CA LYS A 64 -15.28 10.27 9.79
C LYS A 64 -15.22 10.50 11.30
N LEU A 65 -14.18 10.03 11.99
CA LEU A 65 -13.96 10.25 13.42
C LEU A 65 -13.63 11.70 13.75
N LYS A 66 -12.92 12.41 12.87
CA LYS A 66 -12.55 13.82 13.08
C LYS A 66 -13.70 14.81 12.89
N LYS A 67 -14.82 14.36 12.28
CA LYS A 67 -16.02 15.17 12.04
C LYS A 67 -17.09 15.05 13.14
N LYS A 68 -16.83 14.29 14.20
CA LYS A 68 -17.72 14.13 15.36
C LYS A 68 -17.09 14.75 16.58
#